data_AF-A0A023X7H2-F1
#
_entry.id   AF-A0A023X7H2-F1
#
_cell.length_a   1.000
_cell.length_b   1.000
_cell.length_c   1.000
_cell.angle_alpha   90.00
_cell.angle_beta   90.00
_cell.angle_gamma   90.00
#
_symmetry.space_group_name_H-M   'P 1'
#
loop_
_entity.id
_entity.type
_entity.pdbx_description
1 polymer ?
#
loop_
_entity_poly.entity_id
_entity_poly.type
_entity_poly.pdbx_seq_one_letter_code
_entity_poly.pdbx_strand_id
1 'polypeptide(L)' 'MQKQATSARSGEAVRLVTFEAPTLGELREDVDRWISSEADVQPISFSHAVMERVGGNPMGAGKVPVYTGTLLVKAL' A
#
# COMPACT_ATOMS: atom_id res chain seq x y z
N MET A 1 6.74 2.31 28.93
CA MET A 1 6.63 3.31 27.85
C MET A 1 5.32 3.08 27.11
N GLN A 2 4.31 3.92 27.36
CA GLN A 2 2.99 3.84 26.71
C GLN A 2 3.07 4.46 25.31
N LYS A 3 2.68 3.72 24.28
CA LYS A 3 2.44 4.27 22.95
C LYS A 3 1.03 4.88 22.97
N GLN A 4 0.94 6.22 22.98
CA GLN A 4 -0.35 6.90 22.82
C GLN A 4 -0.81 6.72 21.38
N ALA A 5 -1.94 6.06 21.19
CA ALA A 5 -2.74 6.19 19.99
C ALA A 5 -3.46 7.54 20.09
N THR A 6 -2.98 8.54 19.36
CA THR A 6 -3.64 9.84 19.30
C THR A 6 -4.90 9.69 18.43
N SER A 7 -6.07 9.60 19.07
CA SER A 7 -7.37 9.72 18.39
C SER A 7 -7.51 11.12 17.78
N ALA A 8 -7.57 11.19 16.45
CA ALA A 8 -8.07 12.35 15.74
C ALA A 8 -9.62 12.33 15.80
N ARG A 9 -10.22 13.50 16.08
CA ARG A 9 -11.68 13.69 16.16
C ARG A 9 -12.33 13.57 14.77
N SER A 10 -13.54 13.01 14.74
CA SER A 10 -14.45 12.83 13.59
C SER A 10 -14.49 14.04 12.64
N GLY A 11 -14.18 13.83 11.36
CA GLY A 11 -14.37 14.81 10.28
C GLY A 11 -13.92 14.32 8.89
N GLU A 12 -12.78 13.64 8.79
CA GLU A 12 -12.31 12.99 7.56
C GLU A 12 -11.51 11.75 7.96
N ALA A 13 -12.05 10.56 7.70
CA ALA A 13 -11.31 9.34 8.00
C ALA A 13 -10.21 9.16 6.95
N VAL A 14 -9.01 9.66 7.24
CA VAL A 14 -7.82 9.38 6.44
C VAL A 14 -7.39 7.94 6.71
N ARG A 15 -7.25 7.13 5.65
CA ARG A 15 -6.82 5.73 5.73
C ARG A 15 -5.66 5.45 4.77
N LEU A 16 -4.88 4.42 5.12
CA LEU A 16 -3.76 3.92 4.32
C LEU A 16 -4.15 2.59 3.70
N VAL A 17 -3.80 2.39 2.43
CA VAL A 17 -4.02 1.15 1.68
C VAL A 17 -2.71 0.71 1.07
N THR A 18 -2.34 -0.55 1.26
CA THR A 18 -1.08 -1.11 0.78
C THR A 18 -1.32 -2.12 -0.33
N PHE A 19 -0.47 -2.09 -1.35
CA PHE A 19 -0.52 -2.94 -2.53
C PHE A 19 0.83 -3.64 -2.69
N GLU A 20 0.81 -4.87 -3.19
CA GLU A 20 2.00 -5.59 -3.62
C GLU A 20 1.74 -6.22 -4.98
N ALA A 21 2.71 -6.09 -5.90
CA ALA A 21 2.62 -6.72 -7.21
C ALA A 21 4.00 -7.19 -7.71
N PRO A 22 4.05 -8.22 -8.58
CA PRO A 22 5.28 -8.68 -9.23
C PRO A 22 5.97 -7.62 -10.10
N THR A 23 5.21 -6.69 -10.68
CA THR A 23 5.72 -5.65 -11.56
C THR A 23 5.15 -4.28 -11.20
N LEU A 24 5.84 -3.20 -11.61
CA LEU A 24 5.32 -1.83 -11.45
C LEU A 24 4.02 -1.60 -12.25
N GLY A 25 3.87 -2.28 -13.39
CA GLY A 25 2.66 -2.21 -14.22
C GLY A 25 1.45 -2.79 -13.50
N GLU A 26 1.58 -4.01 -12.98
CA GLU A 26 0.54 -4.66 -12.17
C GLU A 26 0.23 -3.86 -10.90
N LEU A 27 1.25 -3.27 -10.25
CA LEU A 27 1.03 -2.41 -9.08
C LEU A 27 0.12 -1.22 -9.42
N ARG A 28 0.38 -0.57 -10.56
CA ARG A 28 -0.44 0.55 -11.03
C ARG A 28 -1.86 0.10 -11.34
N GLU A 29 -2.02 -1.01 -12.07
CA GLU A 29 -3.33 -1.54 -12.43
C GLU A 29 -4.17 -1.88 -11.20
N ASP A 30 -3.56 -2.47 -10.17
CA ASP A 30 -4.26 -2.81 -8.92
C ASP A 30 -4.69 -1.57 -8.14
N VAL A 31 -3.83 -0.53 -8.09
CA VAL A 31 -4.17 0.76 -7.49
C VAL A 31 -5.31 1.44 -8.25
N ASP A 32 -5.22 1.54 -9.58
CA ASP A 32 -6.24 2.17 -10.43
C ASP A 32 -7.58 1.42 -10.32
N ARG A 33 -7.55 0.08 -10.31
CA ARG A 33 -8.73 -0.77 -10.13
C ARG A 33 -9.37 -0.55 -8.76
N TRP A 34 -8.57 -0.48 -7.70
CA TRP A 34 -9.07 -0.26 -6.35
C TRP A 34 -9.71 1.13 -6.19
N ILE A 35 -9.04 2.18 -6.67
CA ILE A 35 -9.59 3.55 -6.66
C ILE A 35 -10.93 3.59 -7.41
N SER A 36 -11.00 2.95 -8.57
CA SER A 36 -12.25 2.89 -9.36
C SER A 36 -13.37 2.12 -8.68
N SER A 37 -13.04 1.19 -7.77
CA SER A 37 -14.03 0.39 -7.02
C SER A 37 -14.54 1.07 -5.74
N GLU A 38 -13.89 2.14 -5.30
CA GLU A 38 -14.19 2.83 -4.05
C GLU A 38 -14.82 4.20 -4.34
N ALA A 39 -16.15 4.27 -4.32
CA ALA A 39 -16.87 5.51 -4.65
C ALA A 39 -16.69 6.64 -3.62
N ASP A 40 -16.42 6.28 -2.36
CA ASP A 40 -16.39 7.20 -1.22
C ASP A 40 -14.96 7.52 -0.75
N VAL A 41 -13.98 7.49 -1.66
CA VAL A 41 -12.59 7.85 -1.35
C VAL A 41 -12.03 8.90 -2.29
N GLN A 42 -11.18 9.76 -1.73
CA GLN A 42 -10.36 10.69 -2.46
C GLN A 42 -8.87 10.32 -2.25
N PRO A 43 -8.15 9.93 -3.32
CA PRO A 43 -6.70 9.75 -3.25
C PRO A 43 -5.99 11.05 -2.86
N ILE A 44 -5.08 10.98 -1.89
CA ILE A 44 -4.26 12.11 -1.44
C ILE A 44 -2.84 11.98 -1.98
N SER A 45 -2.20 10.84 -1.76
CA SER A 45 -0.83 10.59 -2.20
C SER A 45 -0.56 9.11 -2.39
N PHE A 46 0.38 8.80 -3.28
CA PHE A 46 0.85 7.45 -3.52
C PHE A 46 2.38 7.41 -3.44
N SER A 47 2.91 6.40 -2.77
CA SER A 47 4.35 6.14 -2.69
C SER A 47 4.61 4.67 -2.99
N HIS A 48 5.68 4.35 -3.71
CA HIS A 48 6.03 2.97 -4.03
C HIS A 48 7.51 2.69 -3.77
N ALA A 49 7.82 1.42 -3.52
CA ALA A 49 9.17 0.91 -3.32
C ALA A 49 9.32 -0.48 -3.95
N VAL A 50 10.56 -0.87 -4.25
CA VAL A 50 10.90 -2.25 -4.64
C VAL A 50 11.51 -2.95 -3.45
N MET A 51 10.95 -4.10 -3.08
CA MET A 51 11.45 -4.97 -2.03
C MET A 51 11.94 -6.28 -2.63
N GLU A 52 13.02 -6.83 -2.08
CA GLU A 52 13.48 -8.18 -2.44
C GLU A 52 12.92 -9.17 -1.43
N ARG A 53 12.04 -10.07 -1.86
CA ARG A 53 11.58 -11.17 -1.00
C ARG A 53 12.61 -12.29 -1.06
N VAL A 54 13.26 -12.55 0.06
CA VAL A 54 14.13 -13.72 0.22
C VAL A 54 13.22 -14.95 0.32
N GLY A 55 13.22 -15.81 -0.70
CA GLY A 55 12.51 -17.08 -0.63
C GLY A 55 13.05 -17.91 0.53
N GLY A 56 12.17 -18.66 1.22
CA GLY A 56 12.47 -19.34 2.49
C GLY A 56 13.56 -20.42 2.47
N ASN A 57 14.34 -20.52 1.39
CA ASN A 57 15.50 -21.39 1.30
C ASN A 57 16.80 -20.56 1.27
N PRO A 58 17.54 -20.45 2.40
CA PRO A 58 18.74 -19.62 2.50
C PRO A 58 19.91 -20.09 1.60
N MET A 59 19.83 -21.29 1.02
CA MET A 59 20.89 -21.92 0.22
C MET A 59 20.70 -21.82 -1.30
N GLY A 60 19.67 -21.14 -1.80
CA GLY A 60 19.46 -21.06 -3.26
C GLY A 60 18.21 -20.34 -3.76
N ALA A 61 17.43 -19.67 -2.90
CA ALA A 61 16.30 -18.89 -3.39
C ALA A 61 16.81 -17.60 -4.04
N GLY A 62 16.62 -17.48 -5.36
CA GLY A 62 16.75 -16.21 -6.06
C GLY A 62 15.87 -15.15 -5.39
N LYS A 63 16.40 -13.94 -5.25
CA LYS A 63 15.63 -12.79 -4.76
C LYS A 63 14.56 -12.47 -5.80
N VAL A 64 13.29 -12.56 -5.41
CA VAL A 64 12.18 -12.16 -6.28
C VAL A 64 11.83 -10.71 -5.95
N PRO A 65 11.92 -9.77 -6.90
CA PRO A 65 11.48 -8.41 -6.66
C PRO A 65 9.97 -8.39 -6.47
N VAL A 66 9.51 -7.61 -5.49
CA VAL A 66 8.11 -7.31 -5.24
C VAL A 66 7.98 -5.79 -5.18
N TYR A 67 7.10 -5.24 -6.00
CA TYR A 67 6.78 -3.83 -6.00
C TYR A 67 5.70 -3.61 -4.95
N THR A 68 5.93 -2.64 -4.06
CA THR A 68 5.01 -2.29 -2.98
C THR A 68 4.54 -0.86 -3.17
N GLY A 69 3.27 -0.60 -2.90
CA GLY A 69 2.66 0.72 -2.99
C GLY A 69 1.87 1.03 -1.72
N THR A 70 1.93 2.28 -1.25
CA THR A 70 1.10 2.78 -0.16
C THR A 70 0.33 4.00 -0.67
N LEU A 71 -1.00 3.88 -0.63
CA LEU A 71 -1.94 4.92 -1.01
C LEU A 71 -2.55 5.53 0.25
N LEU A 72 -2.38 6.84 0.41
CA LEU A 72 -3.09 7.63 1.41
C LEU A 72 -4.39 8.12 0.78
N VAL A 73 -5.52 7.85 1.42
CA VAL A 73 -6.83 8.29 0.94
C VAL A 73 -7.62 8.93 2.06
N LYS A 74 -8.56 9.77 1.67
CA LYS A 74 -9.54 10.42 2.54
C LYS A 74 -10.91 9.81 2.26
N ALA A 75 -11.63 9.38 3.29
CA ALA A 75 -13.05 9.06 3.15
C ALA A 75 -13.84 10.35 2.87
N LEU A 76 -14.78 10.27 1.93
CA LEU A 76 -15.68 11.37 1.55
C LEU A 76 -16.93 11.44 2.43
#